data_AF-A0A9E5F1X4-F1
#
_entry.id   AF-A0A9E5F1X4-F1
#
_cell.length_a   1.000
_cell.length_b   1.000
_cell.length_c   1.000
_cell.angle_alpha   90.00
_cell.angle_beta   90.00
_cell.angle_gamma   90.00
#
_symmetry.space_group_name_H-M   'P 1'
#
loop_
_entity.id
_entity.type
_entity.pdbx_description
1 polymer ?
#
loop_
_entity_poly.entity_id
_entity_poly.type
_entity_poly.pdbx_seq_one_letter_code
_entity_poly.pdbx_strand_id
1 'polypeptide(L)'
;TACYYAFRTFVFYSFVEREKYQLLSLSRIQLLVVACYVIGMPMFIDYLPSWALIFHFAAVAADMVLLMCSHSPKNEKMSTFLRIGVFISAVLYFIKTGMLTMVGNLAGYLFIASCLRRQYKILFIPVILTLMGSAIQVVKAPYRSAIGANPALGYEERLSVLGGLLYSHYIEDADVQEGSEEADSQERRDVGDSLLHGFSRLGDDSLERVMSWTPSLVPFWEGSSYESIPYLFIPRFLWHDKPSRHIWNKFGRAYGVLSEDDMATSVAINYFAEGYMNFGIIGMYVVAVIMGFLIAAVERLSYYFLRGYFYFTFMAFLMPVMVYASDLGSVIQSIFIVSAVLLFFRKQFQNMALKDDYS
;
A
#
# COMPACT_ATOMS: atom_id res chain seq x y z
N THR A 1 -27.02 11.84 13.15
CA THR A 1 -26.68 13.19 12.62
C THR A 1 -25.48 13.82 13.32
N ALA A 2 -25.41 13.81 14.66
CA ALA A 2 -24.26 14.34 15.41
C ALA A 2 -22.93 13.62 15.13
N CYS A 3 -22.90 12.27 15.09
CA CYS A 3 -21.69 11.52 14.71
C CYS A 3 -21.26 11.81 13.27
N TYR A 4 -22.19 12.02 12.34
CA TYR A 4 -21.88 12.41 10.96
C TYR A 4 -21.22 13.79 10.91
N TYR A 5 -21.74 14.77 11.67
CA TYR A 5 -21.13 16.10 11.75
C TYR A 5 -19.81 16.08 12.51
N ALA A 6 -19.68 15.30 13.59
CA ALA A 6 -18.42 15.15 14.33
C ALA A 6 -17.34 14.48 13.48
N PHE A 7 -17.68 13.38 12.79
CA PHE A 7 -16.79 12.71 11.84
C PHE A 7 -16.45 13.64 10.67
N ARG A 8 -17.43 14.38 10.14
CA ARG A 8 -17.20 15.34 9.07
C ARG A 8 -16.25 16.47 9.49
N THR A 9 -16.43 17.01 10.70
CA THR A 9 -15.59 18.09 11.22
C THR A 9 -14.18 17.59 11.55
N PHE A 10 -14.06 16.40 12.16
CA PHE A 10 -12.78 15.82 12.54
C PHE A 10 -11.96 15.33 11.32
N VAL A 11 -12.59 14.61 10.39
CA VAL A 11 -11.92 14.04 9.20
C VAL A 11 -11.68 15.07 8.10
N PHE A 12 -12.63 16.00 7.87
CA PHE A 12 -12.54 16.92 6.71
C PHE A 12 -12.14 18.35 7.05
N TYR A 13 -12.24 18.80 8.32
CA TYR A 13 -11.96 20.19 8.70
C TYR A 13 -10.61 20.35 9.41
N SER A 14 -10.21 19.42 10.28
CA SER A 14 -8.94 19.53 11.02
C SER A 14 -7.70 19.03 10.28
N PHE A 15 -7.84 18.12 9.31
CA PHE A 15 -6.66 17.43 8.75
C PHE A 15 -5.87 18.23 7.71
N VAL A 16 -6.44 19.27 7.09
CA VAL A 16 -5.76 20.02 6.03
C VAL A 16 -6.33 21.42 5.90
N GLU A 17 -5.60 22.41 6.43
CA GLU A 17 -5.74 23.78 5.96
C GLU A 17 -5.29 23.81 4.49
N ARG A 18 -6.25 23.98 3.58
CA ARG A 18 -6.02 23.93 2.12
C ARG A 18 -4.96 24.94 1.66
N GLU A 19 -4.79 26.02 2.42
CA GLU A 19 -3.83 27.10 2.18
C GLU A 19 -2.38 26.73 2.53
N LYS A 20 -2.19 25.62 3.25
CA LYS A 20 -0.86 25.22 3.72
C LYS A 20 -0.05 24.57 2.60
N TYR A 21 -0.63 23.69 1.79
CA TYR A 21 0.13 22.82 0.89
C TYR A 21 0.23 23.31 -0.58
N GLN A 22 1.44 23.31 -1.14
CA GLN A 22 1.78 23.66 -2.52
C GLN A 22 2.01 22.41 -3.39
N LEU A 23 1.68 22.49 -4.69
CA LEU A 23 1.97 21.44 -5.66
C LEU A 23 3.39 21.62 -6.21
N LEU A 24 4.00 20.54 -6.71
CA LEU A 24 5.26 20.64 -7.45
C LEU A 24 4.96 20.85 -8.93
N SER A 25 5.69 21.76 -9.58
CA SER A 25 5.58 21.95 -11.03
C SER A 25 6.49 20.97 -11.78
N LEU A 26 5.94 20.23 -12.75
CA LEU A 26 6.71 19.40 -13.68
C LEU A 26 6.79 20.07 -15.05
N SER A 27 8.01 20.20 -15.57
CA SER A 27 8.25 20.55 -16.97
C SER A 27 7.78 19.45 -17.92
N ARG A 28 7.58 19.77 -19.20
CA ARG A 28 7.14 18.81 -20.23
C ARG A 28 8.04 17.58 -20.32
N ILE A 29 9.37 17.78 -20.25
CA ILE A 29 10.34 16.68 -20.31
C ILE A 29 10.27 15.83 -19.05
N GLN A 30 10.23 16.44 -17.87
CA GLN A 30 10.11 15.70 -16.60
C GLN A 30 8.82 14.88 -16.57
N LEU A 31 7.70 15.48 -16.98
CA LEU A 31 6.41 14.79 -17.07
C LEU A 31 6.49 13.56 -18.00
N LEU A 32 7.10 13.71 -19.18
CA LEU A 32 7.29 12.59 -20.11
C LEU A 32 8.23 11.51 -19.55
N VAL A 33 9.37 11.89 -18.99
CA VAL A 33 10.35 10.93 -18.44
C VAL A 33 9.72 10.09 -17.32
N VAL A 34 9.07 10.76 -16.36
CA VAL A 34 8.45 10.08 -15.21
C VAL A 34 7.27 9.19 -15.69
N ALA A 35 6.43 9.69 -16.59
CA ALA A 35 5.33 8.89 -17.12
C ALA A 35 5.80 7.70 -17.96
N CYS A 36 6.79 7.88 -18.84
CA CYS A 36 7.36 6.81 -19.64
C CYS A 36 8.02 5.75 -18.75
N TYR A 37 8.68 6.14 -17.66
CA TYR A 37 9.24 5.20 -16.70
C TYR A 37 8.15 4.36 -16.03
N VAL A 38 7.12 5.00 -15.47
CA VAL A 38 6.02 4.30 -14.79
C VAL A 38 5.24 3.40 -15.75
N ILE A 39 4.93 3.89 -16.96
CA ILE A 39 4.19 3.12 -17.98
C ILE A 39 5.04 1.98 -18.54
N GLY A 40 6.33 2.22 -18.75
CA GLY A 40 7.26 1.27 -19.36
C GLY A 40 7.72 0.16 -18.43
N MET A 41 7.83 0.43 -17.12
CA MET A 41 8.42 -0.49 -16.15
C MET A 41 7.78 -1.90 -16.15
N PRO A 42 6.44 -2.06 -16.20
CA PRO A 42 5.80 -3.39 -16.32
C PRO A 42 6.28 -4.26 -17.49
N MET A 43 6.80 -3.65 -18.56
CA MET A 43 7.34 -4.38 -19.72
C MET A 43 8.75 -4.90 -19.46
N PHE A 44 9.53 -4.21 -18.63
CA PHE A 44 10.94 -4.53 -18.39
C PHE A 44 11.17 -5.31 -17.09
N ILE A 45 10.14 -5.49 -16.27
CA ILE A 45 10.26 -6.09 -14.94
C ILE A 45 10.85 -7.50 -14.95
N ASP A 46 10.54 -8.30 -15.97
CA ASP A 46 11.00 -9.68 -16.09
C ASP A 46 12.50 -9.78 -16.43
N TYR A 47 13.10 -8.69 -16.92
CA TYR A 47 14.52 -8.64 -17.27
C TYR A 47 15.39 -8.09 -16.14
N LEU A 48 14.78 -7.59 -15.06
CA LEU A 48 15.52 -7.00 -13.95
C LEU A 48 15.97 -8.06 -12.94
N PRO A 49 17.20 -7.99 -12.43
CA PRO A 49 17.65 -8.88 -11.37
C PRO A 49 16.88 -8.61 -10.07
N SER A 50 16.70 -9.63 -9.23
CA SER A 50 15.86 -9.55 -8.02
C SER A 50 16.23 -8.41 -7.05
N TRP A 51 17.52 -8.09 -6.94
CA TRP A 51 17.99 -6.96 -6.12
C TRP A 51 17.56 -5.60 -6.69
N ALA A 52 17.46 -5.49 -8.01
CA ALA A 52 17.02 -4.26 -8.68
C ALA A 52 15.52 -4.07 -8.56
N LEU A 53 14.73 -5.15 -8.54
CA LEU A 53 13.26 -5.08 -8.43
C LEU A 53 12.81 -4.23 -7.24
N ILE A 54 13.44 -4.38 -6.07
CA ILE A 54 13.08 -3.65 -4.85
C ILE A 54 13.22 -2.12 -5.06
N PHE A 55 14.35 -1.68 -5.61
CA PHE A 55 14.57 -0.25 -5.90
C PHE A 55 13.60 0.27 -6.96
N HIS A 56 13.27 -0.56 -7.97
CA HIS A 56 12.35 -0.18 -9.03
C HIS A 56 10.91 -0.04 -8.54
N PHE A 57 10.42 -0.95 -7.69
CA PHE A 57 9.09 -0.80 -7.09
C PHE A 57 8.99 0.45 -6.22
N ALA A 58 10.03 0.76 -5.45
CA ALA A 58 10.08 1.99 -4.66
C ALA A 58 10.10 3.24 -5.55
N ALA A 59 10.88 3.23 -6.63
CA ALA A 59 10.95 4.33 -7.60
C ALA A 59 9.62 4.53 -8.33
N VAL A 60 9.00 3.46 -8.84
CA VAL A 60 7.69 3.50 -9.50
C VAL A 60 6.62 4.05 -8.57
N ALA A 61 6.60 3.63 -7.30
CA ALA A 61 5.68 4.17 -6.32
C ALA A 61 5.88 5.68 -6.10
N ALA A 62 7.13 6.13 -5.93
CA ALA A 62 7.47 7.55 -5.75
C ALA A 62 7.13 8.41 -6.99
N ASP A 63 7.42 7.90 -8.18
CA ASP A 63 7.13 8.55 -9.45
C ASP A 63 5.63 8.63 -9.72
N MET A 64 4.88 7.61 -9.29
CA MET A 64 3.42 7.64 -9.34
C MET A 64 2.86 8.70 -8.39
N VAL A 65 3.40 8.85 -7.17
CA VAL A 65 3.05 9.96 -6.27
C VAL A 65 3.35 11.30 -6.93
N LEU A 66 4.55 11.44 -7.53
CA LEU A 66 4.98 12.68 -8.17
C LEU A 66 4.07 13.05 -9.34
N LEU A 67 3.69 12.10 -10.20
CA LEU A 67 2.78 12.34 -11.33
C LEU A 67 1.37 12.74 -10.88
N MET A 68 0.85 12.12 -9.83
CA MET A 68 -0.51 12.37 -9.33
C MET A 68 -0.59 13.66 -8.50
N CYS A 69 0.49 14.03 -7.80
CA CYS A 69 0.57 15.17 -6.90
C CYS A 69 1.21 16.44 -7.52
N SER A 70 1.69 16.38 -8.75
CA SER A 70 2.26 17.55 -9.44
C SER A 70 1.23 18.35 -10.24
N HIS A 71 1.60 19.56 -10.62
CA HIS A 71 0.94 20.36 -11.63
C HIS A 71 1.88 20.53 -12.84
N SER A 72 1.33 20.62 -14.05
CA SER A 72 2.11 20.83 -15.27
C SER A 72 1.51 22.00 -16.03
N PRO A 73 1.82 23.25 -15.61
CA PRO A 73 1.26 24.43 -16.25
C PRO A 73 1.61 24.42 -17.74
N LYS A 74 0.66 24.85 -18.58
CA LYS A 74 0.72 24.83 -20.07
C LYS A 74 0.63 23.45 -20.74
N ASN A 75 0.67 22.33 -20.01
CA ASN A 75 0.62 20.97 -20.58
C ASN A 75 -0.47 20.09 -19.95
N GLU A 76 -1.58 20.69 -19.51
CA GLU A 76 -2.63 19.99 -18.73
C GLU A 76 -3.23 18.79 -19.48
N LYS A 77 -3.53 18.94 -20.78
CA LYS A 77 -4.06 17.84 -21.60
C LYS A 77 -3.08 16.66 -21.67
N MET A 78 -1.79 16.94 -21.84
CA MET A 78 -0.74 15.92 -21.88
C MET A 78 -0.60 15.24 -20.51
N SER A 79 -0.64 16.02 -19.43
CA SER A 79 -0.60 15.47 -18.06
C SER A 79 -1.78 14.54 -17.79
N THR A 80 -2.99 14.92 -18.18
CA THR A 80 -4.19 14.06 -18.02
C THR A 80 -4.06 12.77 -18.82
N PHE A 81 -3.62 12.84 -20.08
CA PHE A 81 -3.41 11.64 -20.91
C PHE A 81 -2.38 10.69 -20.29
N LEU A 82 -1.25 11.22 -19.82
CA LEU A 82 -0.20 10.41 -19.19
C LEU A 82 -0.66 9.78 -17.86
N ARG A 83 -1.46 10.50 -17.06
CA ARG A 83 -2.06 9.94 -15.84
C ARG A 83 -3.02 8.79 -16.13
N ILE A 84 -3.82 8.90 -17.19
CA ILE A 84 -4.67 7.80 -17.66
C ILE A 84 -3.80 6.62 -18.13
N GLY A 85 -2.71 6.89 -18.85
CA GLY A 85 -1.73 5.87 -19.24
C GLY A 85 -1.15 5.11 -18.06
N VAL A 86 -0.82 5.80 -16.95
CA VAL A 86 -0.36 5.17 -15.70
C VAL A 86 -1.45 4.27 -15.10
N PHE A 87 -2.70 4.73 -15.09
CA PHE A 87 -3.82 3.92 -14.61
C PHE A 87 -3.98 2.62 -15.42
N ILE A 88 -3.96 2.74 -16.75
CA ILE A 88 -4.05 1.58 -17.66
C ILE A 88 -2.86 0.65 -17.43
N SER A 89 -1.63 1.18 -17.33
CA SER A 89 -0.43 0.38 -17.08
C SER A 89 -0.49 -0.37 -15.75
N ALA A 90 -1.02 0.24 -14.68
CA ALA A 90 -1.22 -0.43 -13.39
C ALA A 90 -2.21 -1.61 -13.49
N VAL A 91 -3.31 -1.45 -14.25
CA VAL A 91 -4.29 -2.51 -14.49
C VAL A 91 -3.69 -3.64 -15.34
N LEU A 92 -2.99 -3.30 -16.43
CA LEU A 92 -2.30 -4.29 -17.28
C LEU A 92 -1.23 -5.06 -16.50
N TYR A 93 -0.49 -4.38 -15.63
CA TYR A 93 0.48 -5.03 -14.74
C TYR A 93 -0.19 -6.06 -13.82
N PHE A 94 -1.36 -5.72 -13.26
CA PHE A 94 -2.14 -6.66 -12.46
C PHE A 94 -2.57 -7.87 -13.30
N ILE A 95 -3.12 -7.68 -14.51
CA ILE A 95 -3.52 -8.79 -15.40
C ILE A 95 -2.30 -9.66 -15.79
N LYS A 96 -1.12 -9.05 -15.93
CA LYS A 96 0.12 -9.78 -16.26
C LYS A 96 0.66 -10.60 -15.08
N THR A 97 0.52 -10.14 -13.85
CA THR A 97 1.27 -10.71 -12.71
C THR A 97 0.40 -11.28 -11.58
N GLY A 98 -0.89 -10.94 -11.58
CA GLY A 98 -1.80 -11.12 -10.45
C GLY A 98 -1.43 -10.30 -9.22
N MET A 99 -0.52 -9.33 -9.33
CA MET A 99 -0.10 -8.47 -8.20
C MET A 99 -0.97 -7.21 -8.14
N LEU A 100 -1.81 -7.13 -7.10
CA LEU A 100 -2.68 -5.97 -6.84
C LEU A 100 -1.96 -4.75 -6.25
N THR A 101 -0.66 -4.84 -5.98
CA THR A 101 0.11 -3.80 -5.26
C THR A 101 0.07 -2.44 -5.95
N MET A 102 0.25 -2.39 -7.28
CA MET A 102 0.21 -1.15 -8.05
C MET A 102 -1.18 -0.51 -8.05
N VAL A 103 -2.24 -1.32 -8.22
CA VAL A 103 -3.63 -0.85 -8.22
C VAL A 103 -4.03 -0.35 -6.82
N GLY A 104 -3.64 -1.07 -5.77
CA GLY A 104 -3.87 -0.67 -4.38
C GLY A 104 -3.15 0.63 -4.03
N ASN A 105 -1.89 0.78 -4.42
CA ASN A 105 -1.14 2.03 -4.24
C ASN A 105 -1.84 3.18 -4.98
N LEU A 106 -2.31 2.97 -6.20
CA LEU A 106 -3.04 3.98 -6.97
C LEU A 106 -4.34 4.41 -6.29
N ALA A 107 -5.11 3.45 -5.78
CA ALA A 107 -6.32 3.73 -5.01
C ALA A 107 -6.01 4.54 -3.75
N GLY A 108 -4.97 4.14 -2.99
CA GLY A 108 -4.50 4.89 -1.82
C GLY A 108 -4.11 6.33 -2.16
N TYR A 109 -3.32 6.53 -3.22
CA TYR A 109 -2.91 7.87 -3.67
C TYR A 109 -4.09 8.73 -4.08
N LEU A 110 -5.01 8.18 -4.88
CA LEU A 110 -6.20 8.89 -5.32
C LEU A 110 -7.09 9.26 -4.15
N PHE A 111 -7.23 8.39 -3.15
CA PHE A 111 -7.99 8.65 -1.95
C PHE A 111 -7.41 9.84 -1.18
N ILE A 112 -6.13 9.77 -0.80
CA ILE A 112 -5.50 10.83 0.00
C ILE A 112 -5.45 12.13 -0.81
N ALA A 113 -5.09 12.09 -2.10
CA ALA A 113 -5.05 13.29 -2.94
C ALA A 113 -6.43 13.94 -3.08
N SER A 114 -7.51 13.16 -3.19
CA SER A 114 -8.88 13.66 -3.25
C SER A 114 -9.30 14.32 -1.94
N CYS A 115 -8.92 13.71 -0.80
CA CYS A 115 -9.15 14.26 0.54
C CYS A 115 -8.42 15.59 0.73
N LEU A 116 -7.11 15.63 0.44
CA LEU A 116 -6.30 16.84 0.61
C LEU A 116 -6.76 17.98 -0.32
N ARG A 117 -7.11 17.68 -1.59
CA ARG A 117 -7.58 18.69 -2.56
C ARG A 117 -9.03 19.13 -2.34
N ARG A 118 -9.75 18.49 -1.42
CA ARG A 118 -11.20 18.65 -1.16
C ARG A 118 -12.06 18.38 -2.39
N GLN A 119 -11.61 17.49 -3.28
CA GLN A 119 -12.32 17.09 -4.50
C GLN A 119 -13.06 15.78 -4.28
N TYR A 120 -14.03 15.78 -3.37
CA TYR A 120 -14.74 14.57 -2.93
C TYR A 120 -15.50 13.86 -4.04
N LYS A 121 -15.85 14.57 -5.12
CA LYS A 121 -16.43 13.96 -6.33
C LYS A 121 -15.51 12.96 -7.00
N ILE A 122 -14.20 12.92 -6.70
CA ILE A 122 -13.25 11.97 -7.28
C ILE A 122 -13.09 10.73 -6.39
N LEU A 123 -13.58 10.77 -5.14
CA LEU A 123 -13.47 9.65 -4.18
C LEU A 123 -14.19 8.38 -4.61
N PHE A 124 -15.15 8.44 -5.53
CA PHE A 124 -15.77 7.21 -6.05
C PHE A 124 -14.75 6.31 -6.76
N ILE A 125 -13.72 6.89 -7.41
CA ILE A 125 -12.70 6.10 -8.13
C ILE A 125 -11.93 5.20 -7.18
N PRO A 126 -11.23 5.70 -6.13
CA PRO A 126 -10.51 4.84 -5.21
C PRO A 126 -11.44 3.88 -4.45
N VAL A 127 -12.68 4.28 -4.13
CA VAL A 127 -13.66 3.38 -3.50
C VAL A 127 -13.99 2.19 -4.41
N ILE A 128 -14.27 2.44 -5.69
CA ILE A 128 -14.51 1.38 -6.69
C ILE A 128 -13.28 0.50 -6.84
N LEU A 129 -12.08 1.08 -6.93
CA LEU A 129 -10.83 0.32 -7.03
C LEU A 129 -10.62 -0.59 -5.81
N THR A 130 -10.90 -0.10 -4.61
CA THR A 130 -10.78 -0.90 -3.38
C THR A 130 -11.83 -2.01 -3.34
N LEU A 131 -13.08 -1.73 -3.74
CA LEU A 131 -14.14 -2.74 -3.84
C LEU A 131 -13.78 -3.84 -4.85
N MET A 132 -13.36 -3.45 -6.06
CA MET A 132 -12.92 -4.39 -7.08
C MET A 132 -11.69 -5.18 -6.63
N GLY A 133 -10.71 -4.50 -6.02
CA GLY A 133 -9.52 -5.13 -5.46
C GLY A 133 -9.86 -6.15 -4.39
N SER A 134 -10.83 -5.85 -3.52
CA SER A 134 -11.35 -6.78 -2.51
C SER A 134 -11.94 -8.04 -3.15
N ALA A 135 -12.81 -7.86 -4.15
CA ALA A 135 -13.43 -8.97 -4.84
C ALA A 135 -12.40 -9.88 -5.53
N ILE A 136 -11.42 -9.27 -6.19
CA ILE A 136 -10.31 -9.97 -6.87
C ILE A 136 -9.37 -10.66 -5.89
N GLN A 137 -9.16 -10.10 -4.69
CA GLN A 137 -8.21 -10.63 -3.70
C GLN A 137 -8.54 -12.08 -3.32
N VAL A 138 -9.83 -12.46 -3.30
CA VAL A 138 -10.29 -13.81 -2.96
C VAL A 138 -9.84 -14.83 -4.02
N VAL A 139 -9.98 -14.49 -5.31
CA VAL A 139 -9.61 -15.36 -6.44
C VAL A 139 -8.17 -15.17 -6.91
N LYS A 140 -7.39 -14.30 -6.25
CA LYS A 140 -6.02 -13.96 -6.65
C LYS A 140 -5.08 -15.16 -6.63
N ALA A 141 -5.17 -16.02 -5.62
CA ALA A 141 -4.32 -17.20 -5.50
C ALA A 141 -4.57 -18.21 -6.64
N PRO A 142 -5.82 -18.67 -6.91
CA PRO A 142 -6.09 -19.56 -8.03
C PRO A 142 -5.76 -18.90 -9.38
N TYR A 143 -6.01 -17.60 -9.53
CA TYR A 143 -5.61 -16.84 -10.71
C TYR A 143 -4.09 -16.89 -10.96
N ARG A 144 -3.27 -16.67 -9.91
CA ARG A 144 -1.80 -16.74 -10.01
C ARG A 144 -1.30 -18.14 -10.32
N SER A 145 -1.97 -19.17 -9.80
CA SER A 145 -1.67 -20.56 -10.15
C SER A 145 -1.95 -20.84 -11.63
N ALA A 146 -3.08 -20.37 -12.15
CA ALA A 146 -3.48 -20.58 -13.54
C ALA A 146 -2.53 -19.88 -14.53
N ILE A 147 -2.16 -18.63 -14.29
CA ILE A 147 -1.19 -17.91 -15.14
C ILE A 147 0.24 -18.45 -14.98
N GLY A 148 0.58 -18.99 -13.80
CA GLY A 148 1.88 -19.62 -13.55
C GLY A 148 2.04 -20.93 -14.32
N ALA A 149 0.96 -21.70 -14.47
CA ALA A 149 0.94 -22.92 -15.27
C ALA A 149 1.10 -22.64 -16.77
N ASN A 150 0.55 -21.52 -17.26
CA ASN A 150 0.61 -21.12 -18.67
C ASN A 150 1.15 -19.69 -18.85
N PRO A 151 2.48 -19.48 -18.81
CA PRO A 151 3.07 -18.14 -18.86
C PRO A 151 2.82 -17.40 -20.19
N ALA A 152 2.61 -18.15 -21.28
CA ALA A 152 2.44 -17.62 -22.64
C ALA A 152 1.04 -17.06 -22.93
N LEU A 153 0.09 -17.15 -21.99
CA LEU A 153 -1.27 -16.65 -22.19
C LEU A 153 -1.30 -15.16 -22.53
N GLY A 154 -2.12 -14.81 -23.53
CA GLY A 154 -2.38 -13.42 -23.90
C GLY A 154 -3.19 -12.66 -22.83
N TYR A 155 -3.26 -11.33 -22.95
CA TYR A 155 -4.05 -10.51 -22.01
C TYR A 155 -5.54 -10.85 -22.04
N GLU A 156 -6.10 -11.19 -23.20
CA GLU A 156 -7.51 -11.56 -23.36
C GLU A 156 -7.84 -12.87 -22.64
N GLU A 157 -7.00 -13.89 -22.81
CA GLU A 157 -7.14 -15.18 -22.14
C GLU A 157 -6.96 -15.05 -20.62
N ARG A 158 -6.04 -14.21 -20.17
CA ARG A 158 -5.86 -13.91 -18.74
C ARG A 158 -7.09 -13.23 -18.16
N LEU A 159 -7.75 -12.36 -18.94
CA LEU A 159 -8.98 -11.70 -18.50
C LEU A 159 -10.15 -12.68 -18.45
N SER A 160 -10.25 -13.61 -19.42
CA SER A 160 -11.29 -14.65 -19.40
C SER A 160 -11.12 -15.62 -18.23
N VAL A 161 -9.88 -16.02 -17.90
CA VAL A 161 -9.59 -16.83 -16.72
C VAL A 161 -9.98 -16.10 -15.43
N LEU A 162 -9.62 -14.82 -15.30
CA LEU A 162 -10.01 -14.02 -14.13
C LEU A 162 -11.54 -13.88 -14.02
N GLY A 163 -12.21 -13.59 -15.14
CA GLY A 163 -13.66 -13.46 -15.21
C GLY A 163 -14.37 -14.77 -14.86
N GLY A 164 -13.87 -15.90 -15.36
CA GLY A 164 -14.39 -17.23 -15.04
C GLY A 164 -14.26 -17.58 -13.57
N LEU A 165 -13.10 -17.28 -12.95
CA LEU A 165 -12.90 -17.51 -11.51
C LEU A 165 -13.79 -16.61 -10.63
N LEU A 166 -14.02 -15.36 -11.05
CA LEU A 166 -14.95 -14.47 -10.35
C LEU A 166 -16.40 -14.96 -10.51
N TYR A 167 -16.78 -15.41 -11.71
CA TYR A 167 -18.11 -15.93 -12.00
C TYR A 167 -18.39 -17.20 -11.18
N SER A 168 -17.47 -18.16 -11.20
CA SER A 168 -17.64 -19.41 -10.45
C SER A 168 -17.77 -19.13 -8.95
N HIS A 169 -16.96 -18.22 -8.41
CA HIS A 169 -16.94 -17.98 -6.97
C HIS A 169 -18.09 -17.13 -6.43
N TYR A 170 -18.58 -16.15 -7.21
CA TYR A 170 -19.64 -15.25 -6.74
C TYR A 170 -21.03 -15.58 -7.29
N ILE A 171 -21.13 -16.35 -8.38
CA ILE A 171 -22.41 -16.64 -9.06
C ILE A 171 -22.71 -18.15 -9.02
N GLU A 172 -21.76 -19.01 -9.42
CA GLU A 172 -22.02 -20.46 -9.47
C GLU A 172 -22.10 -21.08 -8.06
N ASP A 173 -21.22 -20.67 -7.14
CA ASP A 173 -21.30 -21.08 -5.72
C ASP A 173 -22.60 -20.60 -5.05
N ALA A 174 -23.21 -19.51 -5.54
CA ALA A 174 -24.50 -19.01 -5.07
C ALA A 174 -25.68 -19.85 -5.63
N ASP A 175 -25.66 -20.15 -6.94
CA ASP A 175 -26.71 -20.95 -7.62
C ASP A 175 -26.76 -22.41 -7.13
N VAL A 176 -25.62 -23.00 -6.74
CA VAL A 176 -25.55 -24.38 -6.20
C VAL A 176 -26.22 -24.48 -4.81
N GLN A 177 -26.23 -23.39 -4.04
CA GLN A 177 -26.86 -23.35 -2.71
C GLN A 177 -28.36 -23.03 -2.76
N GLU A 178 -28.85 -22.36 -3.81
CA GLU A 178 -30.29 -22.15 -4.04
C GLU A 178 -31.06 -23.47 -4.28
N GLY A 179 -30.38 -24.54 -4.72
CA GLY A 179 -31.00 -25.87 -4.93
C GLY A 179 -31.33 -26.65 -3.66
N SER A 180 -30.90 -26.18 -2.49
CA SER A 180 -31.27 -26.74 -1.18
C SER A 180 -32.29 -25.83 -0.49
N GLU A 181 -33.56 -26.24 -0.52
CA GLU A 181 -34.66 -25.56 0.19
C GLU A 181 -34.38 -25.49 1.70
N GLU A 182 -33.84 -24.38 2.19
CA GLU A 182 -34.17 -23.73 3.47
C GLU A 182 -33.36 -22.43 3.68
N ALA A 183 -34.07 -21.33 3.98
CA ALA A 183 -33.61 -20.04 4.52
C ALA A 183 -33.25 -18.88 3.57
N ASP A 184 -34.29 -18.13 3.18
CA ASP A 184 -34.36 -16.78 2.58
C ASP A 184 -33.73 -15.64 3.46
N SER A 185 -32.74 -15.97 4.28
CA SER A 185 -31.96 -15.02 5.10
C SER A 185 -30.46 -15.30 5.10
N GLN A 186 -30.02 -16.38 4.46
CA GLN A 186 -28.61 -16.81 4.34
C GLN A 186 -27.95 -16.26 3.07
N GLU A 187 -28.71 -16.13 1.98
CA GLU A 187 -28.27 -15.73 0.64
C GLU A 187 -27.59 -14.34 0.57
N ARG A 188 -28.10 -13.35 1.32
CA ARG A 188 -27.46 -12.02 1.44
C ARG A 188 -26.26 -11.99 2.39
N ARG A 189 -26.11 -12.99 3.25
CA ARG A 189 -24.98 -13.07 4.18
C ARG A 189 -23.74 -13.58 3.45
N ASP A 190 -23.83 -14.57 2.57
CA ASP A 190 -22.63 -15.21 1.96
C ASP A 190 -21.84 -14.33 0.97
N VAL A 191 -22.50 -13.57 0.09
CA VAL A 191 -21.78 -12.62 -0.79
C VAL A 191 -21.21 -11.45 0.02
N GLY A 192 -21.98 -10.98 1.01
CA GLY A 192 -21.53 -9.99 1.97
C GLY A 192 -20.30 -10.47 2.73
N ASP A 193 -20.33 -11.70 3.23
CA ASP A 193 -19.27 -12.33 4.01
C ASP A 193 -18.05 -12.62 3.15
N SER A 194 -18.20 -13.01 1.89
CA SER A 194 -17.08 -13.18 0.95
C SER A 194 -16.40 -11.85 0.60
N LEU A 195 -17.19 -10.80 0.38
CA LEU A 195 -16.65 -9.44 0.20
C LEU A 195 -16.03 -8.90 1.48
N LEU A 196 -16.65 -9.14 2.63
CA LEU A 196 -16.11 -8.79 3.95
C LEU A 196 -14.83 -9.57 4.23
N HIS A 197 -14.72 -10.82 3.80
CA HIS A 197 -13.50 -11.63 3.89
C HIS A 197 -12.42 -11.14 2.92
N GLY A 198 -12.80 -10.65 1.74
CA GLY A 198 -11.90 -9.90 0.86
C GLY A 198 -11.40 -8.61 1.53
N PHE A 199 -12.29 -7.90 2.23
CA PHE A 199 -11.98 -6.69 2.99
C PHE A 199 -11.13 -6.99 4.23
N SER A 200 -11.37 -8.09 4.94
CA SER A 200 -10.58 -8.52 6.10
C SER A 200 -9.17 -8.91 5.66
N ARG A 201 -9.04 -9.54 4.49
CA ARG A 201 -7.74 -9.81 3.83
C ARG A 201 -7.04 -8.56 3.29
N LEU A 202 -7.78 -7.49 3.03
CA LEU A 202 -7.20 -6.15 2.82
C LEU A 202 -6.84 -5.48 4.15
N GLY A 203 -7.48 -5.90 5.24
CA GLY A 203 -7.16 -5.60 6.63
C GLY A 203 -6.10 -6.55 7.20
N ASP A 204 -5.93 -6.48 8.53
CA ASP A 204 -4.87 -7.17 9.25
C ASP A 204 -5.39 -8.35 10.09
N ASP A 205 -5.27 -9.57 9.56
CA ASP A 205 -5.57 -10.82 10.29
C ASP A 205 -4.55 -11.12 11.41
N SER A 206 -3.40 -10.43 11.43
CA SER A 206 -2.34 -10.74 12.40
C SER A 206 -2.69 -10.33 13.82
N LEU A 207 -3.41 -9.22 14.02
CA LEU A 207 -3.81 -8.76 15.35
C LEU A 207 -4.79 -9.72 16.02
N GLU A 208 -5.83 -10.16 15.32
CA GLU A 208 -6.81 -11.14 15.85
C GLU A 208 -6.13 -12.44 16.26
N ARG A 209 -5.25 -12.95 15.39
CA ARG A 209 -4.50 -14.18 15.64
C ARG A 209 -3.57 -14.04 16.85
N VAL A 210 -2.84 -12.92 16.94
CA VAL A 210 -1.94 -12.66 18.06
C VAL A 210 -2.71 -12.56 19.38
N MET A 211 -3.84 -11.84 19.40
CA MET A 211 -4.66 -11.69 20.61
C MET A 211 -5.29 -13.00 21.08
N SER A 212 -5.63 -13.90 20.15
CA SER A 212 -6.23 -15.21 20.49
C SER A 212 -5.21 -16.23 20.98
N TRP A 213 -3.98 -16.21 20.44
CA TRP A 213 -2.94 -17.20 20.76
C TRP A 213 -1.98 -16.73 21.86
N THR A 214 -1.82 -15.43 22.08
CA THR A 214 -0.89 -14.88 23.08
C THR A 214 -1.64 -14.39 24.32
N PRO A 215 -1.27 -14.80 25.54
CA PRO A 215 -0.10 -15.62 25.91
C PRO A 215 -0.37 -17.13 26.05
N SER A 216 -1.58 -17.60 25.73
CA SER A 216 -2.06 -18.94 26.09
C SER A 216 -1.39 -20.09 25.31
N LEU A 217 -1.22 -19.94 24.01
CA LEU A 217 -0.57 -20.91 23.11
C LEU A 217 0.87 -20.49 22.78
N VAL A 218 1.08 -19.19 22.53
CA VAL A 218 2.38 -18.61 22.21
C VAL A 218 2.76 -17.65 23.32
N PRO A 219 3.92 -17.83 23.99
CA PRO A 219 4.35 -16.89 25.03
C PRO A 219 4.69 -15.52 24.43
N PHE A 220 4.73 -14.49 25.27
CA PHE A 220 5.20 -13.17 24.85
C PHE A 220 6.62 -13.25 24.28
N TRP A 221 6.88 -12.44 23.25
CA TRP A 221 8.16 -12.42 22.54
C TRP A 221 9.20 -11.52 23.20
N GLU A 222 8.82 -10.78 24.24
CA GLU A 222 9.70 -10.01 25.13
C GLU A 222 10.66 -9.04 24.42
N GLY A 223 10.27 -8.52 23.26
CA GLY A 223 11.05 -7.57 22.47
C GLY A 223 11.95 -8.20 21.42
N SER A 224 11.97 -9.53 21.29
CA SER A 224 12.81 -10.23 20.29
C SER A 224 12.54 -9.81 18.84
N SER A 225 11.33 -9.33 18.52
CA SER A 225 11.05 -8.78 17.18
C SER A 225 11.74 -7.43 16.92
N TYR A 226 12.00 -6.67 17.98
CA TYR A 226 12.57 -5.32 17.94
C TYR A 226 14.10 -5.28 18.02
N GLU A 227 14.76 -6.40 18.33
CA GLU A 227 16.23 -6.52 18.35
C GLU A 227 16.88 -6.01 17.07
N SER A 228 16.14 -6.08 15.96
CA SER A 228 16.61 -5.67 14.65
C SER A 228 16.61 -4.19 14.36
N ILE A 229 15.89 -3.38 15.15
CA ILE A 229 15.73 -1.95 14.89
C ILE A 229 17.06 -1.18 14.88
N PRO A 230 17.98 -1.35 15.85
CA PRO A 230 19.22 -0.56 15.90
C PRO A 230 20.09 -0.71 14.66
N TYR A 231 20.14 -1.90 14.08
CA TYR A 231 20.96 -2.16 12.90
C TYR A 231 20.24 -1.94 11.57
N LEU A 232 18.95 -1.58 11.56
CA LEU A 232 18.20 -1.25 10.32
C LEU A 232 18.92 -0.20 9.48
N PHE A 233 19.50 0.81 10.13
CA PHE A 233 20.14 1.95 9.49
C PHE A 233 21.48 1.65 8.83
N ILE A 234 22.05 0.47 9.07
CA ILE A 234 23.33 0.04 8.51
C ILE A 234 23.07 -0.73 7.21
N PRO A 235 23.46 -0.19 6.03
CA PRO A 235 23.34 -0.90 4.76
C PRO A 235 24.20 -2.17 4.73
N ARG A 236 23.75 -3.20 4.01
CA ARG A 236 24.49 -4.48 3.89
C ARG A 236 25.87 -4.35 3.24
N PHE A 237 26.12 -3.31 2.44
CA PHE A 237 27.45 -3.09 1.88
C PHE A 237 28.47 -2.66 2.96
N LEU A 238 28.03 -2.00 4.03
CA LEU A 238 28.87 -1.65 5.18
C LEU A 238 29.01 -2.81 6.18
N TRP A 239 27.98 -3.64 6.32
CA TRP A 239 27.98 -4.82 7.17
C TRP A 239 27.42 -6.02 6.42
N HIS A 240 28.32 -6.78 5.78
CA HIS A 240 27.95 -7.94 4.96
C HIS A 240 27.28 -9.03 5.80
N ASP A 241 27.84 -9.33 6.98
CA ASP A 241 27.34 -10.36 7.91
C ASP A 241 26.19 -9.88 8.80
N LYS A 242 25.50 -8.78 8.41
CA LYS A 242 24.35 -8.25 9.16
C LYS A 242 23.26 -9.32 9.29
N PRO A 243 22.79 -9.62 10.53
CA PRO A 243 21.74 -10.60 10.76
C PRO A 243 20.52 -10.37 9.89
N SER A 244 20.02 -11.45 9.27
CA SER A 244 18.82 -11.41 8.45
C SER A 244 17.56 -11.31 9.32
N ARG A 245 16.65 -10.45 8.90
CA ARG A 245 15.37 -10.23 9.56
C ARG A 245 14.41 -11.34 9.14
N HIS A 246 14.25 -12.36 9.98
CA HIS A 246 13.32 -13.47 9.73
C HIS A 246 12.02 -13.37 10.53
N ILE A 247 11.69 -12.18 11.04
CA ILE A 247 10.52 -11.95 11.89
C ILE A 247 9.21 -12.38 11.22
N TRP A 248 9.03 -12.11 9.92
CA TRP A 248 7.81 -12.42 9.16
C TRP A 248 7.61 -13.92 8.97
N ASN A 249 8.70 -14.66 8.72
CA ASN A 249 8.65 -16.12 8.63
C ASN A 249 8.47 -16.76 10.01
N LYS A 250 9.23 -16.31 11.02
CA LYS A 250 9.14 -16.80 12.40
C LYS A 250 7.73 -16.60 12.95
N PHE A 251 7.12 -15.44 12.69
CA PHE A 251 5.73 -15.16 13.03
C PHE A 251 4.79 -16.16 12.34
N GLY A 252 4.91 -16.30 11.02
CA GLY A 252 4.06 -17.22 10.25
C GLY A 252 4.09 -18.65 10.80
N ARG A 253 5.26 -19.15 11.18
CA ARG A 253 5.39 -20.49 11.78
C ARG A 253 4.87 -20.57 13.21
N ALA A 254 5.26 -19.62 14.08
CA ALA A 254 4.85 -19.62 15.48
C ALA A 254 3.33 -19.53 15.68
N TYR A 255 2.63 -18.87 14.76
CA TYR A 255 1.18 -18.68 14.81
C TYR A 255 0.42 -19.58 13.82
N GLY A 256 1.05 -20.64 13.30
CA GLY A 256 0.40 -21.65 12.46
C GLY A 256 -0.19 -21.10 11.15
N VAL A 257 0.37 -20.01 10.61
CA VAL A 257 0.06 -19.52 9.25
C VAL A 257 0.88 -20.31 8.22
N LEU A 258 2.09 -20.70 8.59
CA LEU A 258 3.02 -21.49 7.80
C LEU A 258 3.30 -22.82 8.49
N SER A 259 3.63 -23.84 7.72
CA SER A 259 4.17 -25.09 8.27
C SER A 259 5.55 -24.84 8.91
N GLU A 260 5.92 -25.66 9.89
CA GLU A 260 7.18 -25.49 10.63
C GLU A 260 8.43 -25.55 9.73
N ASP A 261 8.33 -26.29 8.61
CA ASP A 261 9.38 -26.50 7.61
C ASP A 261 9.42 -25.41 6.53
N ASP A 262 8.42 -24.53 6.44
CA ASP A 262 8.42 -23.45 5.47
C ASP A 262 9.30 -22.28 5.95
N MET A 263 10.55 -22.28 5.49
CA MET A 263 11.54 -21.24 5.77
C MET A 263 11.59 -20.13 4.70
N ALA A 264 10.85 -20.26 3.61
CA ALA A 264 10.92 -19.37 2.46
C ALA A 264 9.81 -18.32 2.49
N THR A 265 8.62 -18.69 2.95
CA THR A 265 7.45 -17.81 2.94
C THR A 265 7.51 -16.81 4.09
N SER A 266 7.13 -15.57 3.81
CA SER A 266 7.07 -14.49 4.81
C SER A 266 5.62 -14.02 4.96
N VAL A 267 5.16 -13.96 6.21
CA VAL A 267 3.81 -13.48 6.55
C VAL A 267 3.93 -12.13 7.23
N ALA A 268 3.19 -11.15 6.73
CA ALA A 268 3.16 -9.81 7.31
C ALA A 268 2.57 -9.84 8.72
N ILE A 269 3.16 -9.04 9.59
CA ILE A 269 2.62 -8.72 10.91
C ILE A 269 2.46 -7.21 10.99
N ASN A 270 1.33 -6.75 11.52
CA ASN A 270 1.09 -5.34 11.79
C ASN A 270 1.84 -4.89 13.04
N TYR A 271 2.34 -3.66 13.06
CA TYR A 271 2.99 -3.05 14.20
C TYR A 271 2.14 -3.10 15.50
N PHE A 272 0.80 -3.02 15.44
CA PHE A 272 -0.05 -3.21 16.63
C PHE A 272 -0.03 -4.64 17.14
N ALA A 273 -0.15 -5.61 16.22
CA ALA A 273 -0.05 -7.03 16.53
C ALA A 273 1.34 -7.37 17.09
N GLU A 274 2.39 -6.79 16.51
CA GLU A 274 3.77 -6.92 17.00
C GLU A 274 3.91 -6.35 18.42
N GLY A 275 3.31 -5.19 18.71
CA GLY A 275 3.28 -4.61 20.06
C GLY A 275 2.64 -5.53 21.08
N TYR A 276 1.47 -6.10 20.73
CA TYR A 276 0.78 -7.07 21.60
C TYR A 276 1.59 -8.37 21.76
N MET A 277 2.14 -8.90 20.67
CA MET A 277 2.95 -10.12 20.67
C MET A 277 4.15 -10.02 21.62
N ASN A 278 4.75 -8.83 21.74
CA ASN A 278 5.91 -8.64 22.62
C ASN A 278 5.53 -8.34 24.08
N PHE A 279 4.54 -7.47 24.31
CA PHE A 279 4.26 -6.94 25.67
C PHE A 279 2.76 -6.81 26.00
N GLY A 280 1.90 -7.53 25.28
CA GLY A 280 0.44 -7.51 25.45
C GLY A 280 -0.17 -6.13 25.20
N ILE A 281 -1.28 -5.85 25.89
CA ILE A 281 -2.04 -4.61 25.73
C ILE A 281 -1.16 -3.37 25.94
N ILE A 282 -0.22 -3.41 26.88
CA ILE A 282 0.71 -2.29 27.15
C ILE A 282 1.58 -2.04 25.92
N GLY A 283 2.17 -3.09 25.33
CA GLY A 283 2.98 -2.97 24.12
C GLY A 283 2.20 -2.38 22.94
N MET A 284 0.96 -2.82 22.75
CA MET A 284 0.07 -2.29 21.71
C MET A 284 -0.16 -0.77 21.86
N TYR A 285 -0.46 -0.29 23.07
CA TYR A 285 -0.65 1.16 23.31
C TYR A 285 0.66 1.95 23.19
N VAL A 286 1.79 1.40 23.62
CA VAL A 286 3.10 2.03 23.43
C VAL A 286 3.38 2.21 21.94
N VAL A 287 3.15 1.18 21.13
CA VAL A 287 3.29 1.29 19.67
C VAL A 287 2.31 2.31 19.10
N ALA A 288 1.06 2.37 19.57
CA ALA A 288 0.09 3.38 19.14
C ALA A 288 0.60 4.81 19.36
N VAL A 289 1.20 5.06 20.53
CA VAL A 289 1.80 6.36 20.86
C VAL A 289 3.01 6.64 19.97
N ILE A 290 3.90 5.66 19.74
CA ILE A 290 5.04 5.79 18.82
C ILE A 290 4.56 6.14 17.41
N MET A 291 3.52 5.47 16.91
CA MET A 291 2.94 5.75 15.60
C MET A 291 2.34 7.16 15.53
N GLY A 292 1.65 7.62 16.58
CA GLY A 292 1.20 9.01 16.70
C GLY A 292 2.35 10.01 16.61
N PHE A 293 3.46 9.74 17.30
CA PHE A 293 4.68 10.55 17.18
C PHE A 293 5.30 10.49 15.77
N LEU A 294 5.33 9.33 15.13
CA LEU A 294 5.84 9.19 13.76
C LEU A 294 5.01 10.00 12.76
N ILE A 295 3.68 9.96 12.86
CA ILE A 295 2.77 10.76 12.02
C ILE A 295 3.03 12.26 12.21
N ALA A 296 3.12 12.72 13.47
CA ALA A 296 3.41 14.11 13.77
C ALA A 296 4.82 14.53 13.30
N ALA A 297 5.80 13.64 13.42
CA ALA A 297 7.16 13.86 12.94
C ALA A 297 7.18 13.96 11.41
N VAL A 298 6.47 13.09 10.69
CA VAL A 298 6.33 13.08 9.23
C VAL A 298 5.80 14.41 8.71
N GLU A 299 4.76 14.98 9.35
CA GLU A 299 4.21 16.28 8.95
C GLU A 299 5.27 17.39 9.07
N ARG A 300 5.99 17.43 10.19
CA ARG A 300 7.05 18.42 10.41
C ARG A 300 8.24 18.20 9.47
N LEU A 301 8.63 16.95 9.25
CA LEU A 301 9.75 16.58 8.39
C LEU A 301 9.50 17.03 6.95
N SER A 302 8.28 16.80 6.45
CA SER A 302 7.84 17.29 5.14
C SER A 302 8.09 18.78 4.97
N TYR A 303 7.80 19.59 6.00
CA TYR A 303 8.04 21.04 5.97
C TYR A 303 9.53 21.39 5.90
N TYR A 304 10.34 20.82 6.80
CA TYR A 304 11.76 21.20 6.92
C TYR A 304 12.60 20.80 5.70
N PHE A 305 12.23 19.71 5.03
CA PHE A 305 13.00 19.18 3.91
C PHE A 305 13.03 20.12 2.72
N LEU A 306 11.86 20.56 2.26
CA LEU A 306 11.74 21.49 1.14
C LEU A 306 11.54 22.94 1.57
N ARG A 307 11.53 23.24 2.88
CA ARG A 307 11.25 24.57 3.46
C ARG A 307 9.87 25.11 3.11
N GLY A 308 8.91 24.21 2.98
CA GLY A 308 7.55 24.51 2.58
C GLY A 308 6.68 23.26 2.71
N TYR A 309 5.37 23.45 2.76
CA TYR A 309 4.43 22.35 2.83
C TYR A 309 4.13 21.92 1.40
N PHE A 310 4.77 20.85 0.92
CA PHE A 310 4.47 20.32 -0.41
C PHE A 310 3.62 19.06 -0.30
N TYR A 311 2.63 18.93 -1.19
CA TYR A 311 1.79 17.73 -1.30
C TYR A 311 2.63 16.47 -1.49
N PHE A 312 3.63 16.55 -2.37
CA PHE A 312 4.48 15.42 -2.71
C PHE A 312 5.24 14.87 -1.49
N THR A 313 5.91 15.74 -0.72
CA THR A 313 6.70 15.30 0.45
C THR A 313 5.82 14.76 1.55
N PHE A 314 4.66 15.37 1.78
CA PHE A 314 3.71 14.88 2.77
C PHE A 314 3.21 13.48 2.40
N MET A 315 2.82 13.26 1.15
CA MET A 315 2.41 11.95 0.65
C MET A 315 3.53 10.92 0.73
N ALA A 316 4.75 11.28 0.29
CA ALA A 316 5.89 10.38 0.30
C ALA A 316 6.18 9.83 1.71
N PHE A 317 6.03 10.66 2.74
CA PHE A 317 6.22 10.25 4.13
C PHE A 317 5.00 9.56 4.76
N LEU A 318 3.78 9.92 4.36
CA LEU A 318 2.56 9.31 4.89
C LEU A 318 2.40 7.86 4.41
N MET A 319 2.87 7.54 3.21
CA MET A 319 2.69 6.23 2.61
C MET A 319 3.26 5.06 3.42
N PRO A 320 4.54 5.08 3.85
CA PRO A 320 5.07 4.05 4.73
C PRO A 320 4.25 3.81 5.99
N VAL A 321 3.64 4.86 6.54
CA VAL A 321 2.86 4.81 7.78
C VAL A 321 1.49 4.15 7.55
N MET A 322 0.94 4.28 6.34
CA MET A 322 -0.37 3.74 5.96
C MET A 322 -0.32 2.25 5.56
N VAL A 323 0.86 1.63 5.48
CA VAL A 323 0.98 0.19 5.22
C VAL A 323 0.72 -0.56 6.53
N TYR A 324 -0.55 -0.88 6.78
CA TYR A 324 -0.98 -1.58 8.00
C TYR A 324 -0.43 -3.01 8.12
N ALA A 325 -0.19 -3.68 6.99
CA ALA A 325 0.47 -4.98 6.94
C ALA A 325 2.01 -4.84 6.98
N SER A 326 2.54 -4.12 7.97
CA SER A 326 3.98 -3.95 8.16
C SER A 326 4.34 -3.84 9.63
N ASP A 327 5.47 -4.45 9.98
CA ASP A 327 6.03 -4.37 11.32
C ASP A 327 6.63 -2.99 11.59
N LEU A 328 6.82 -2.64 12.86
CA LEU A 328 7.27 -1.30 13.27
C LEU A 328 8.63 -0.93 12.67
N GLY A 329 9.56 -1.90 12.62
CA GLY A 329 10.89 -1.67 12.05
C GLY A 329 10.85 -1.37 10.56
N SER A 330 9.97 -2.02 9.81
CA SER A 330 9.79 -1.78 8.36
C SER A 330 9.23 -0.39 8.07
N VAL A 331 8.30 0.09 8.90
CA VAL A 331 7.78 1.48 8.83
C VAL A 331 8.90 2.49 9.09
N ILE A 332 9.67 2.30 10.17
CA ILE A 332 10.79 3.18 10.53
C ILE A 332 11.85 3.20 9.42
N GLN A 333 12.24 2.04 8.91
CA GLN A 333 13.21 1.92 7.82
C GLN A 333 12.73 2.65 6.56
N SER A 334 11.46 2.51 6.22
CA SER A 334 10.87 3.16 5.04
C SER A 334 10.87 4.69 5.17
N ILE A 335 10.52 5.24 6.34
CA ILE A 335 10.60 6.68 6.61
C ILE A 335 12.05 7.18 6.47
N PHE A 336 13.02 6.40 6.97
CA PHE A 336 14.44 6.73 6.84
C PHE A 336 14.90 6.73 5.38
N ILE A 337 14.52 5.73 4.58
CA ILE A 337 14.86 5.67 3.15
C ILE A 337 14.26 6.86 2.41
N VAL A 338 12.97 7.16 2.63
CA VAL A 338 12.30 8.33 2.01
C VAL A 338 13.02 9.62 2.40
N SER A 339 13.43 9.76 3.66
CA SER A 339 14.23 10.89 4.13
C SER A 339 15.56 10.98 3.37
N ALA A 340 16.30 9.89 3.24
CA ALA A 340 17.58 9.89 2.52
C ALA A 340 17.40 10.31 1.04
N VAL A 341 16.37 9.81 0.36
CA VAL A 341 16.05 10.15 -1.04
C VAL A 341 15.70 11.63 -1.18
N LEU A 342 14.83 12.16 -0.32
CA LEU A 342 14.43 13.57 -0.38
C LEU A 342 15.59 14.52 -0.04
N LEU A 343 16.51 14.14 0.85
CA LEU A 343 17.73 14.91 1.10
C LEU A 343 18.67 14.89 -0.11
N PHE A 344 18.89 13.71 -0.69
CA PHE A 344 19.78 13.54 -1.83
C PHE A 344 19.31 14.35 -3.06
N PHE A 345 18.01 14.33 -3.35
CA PHE A 345 17.40 15.07 -4.46
C PHE A 345 16.83 16.44 -4.06
N ARG A 346 17.20 16.96 -2.88
CA ARG A 346 16.62 18.18 -2.31
C ARG A 346 16.67 19.36 -3.28
N LYS A 347 17.81 19.58 -3.93
CA LYS A 347 18.02 20.71 -4.86
C LYS A 347 17.08 20.63 -6.06
N GLN A 348 16.87 19.42 -6.59
CA GLN A 348 15.99 19.16 -7.72
C GLN A 348 14.54 19.44 -7.33
N PHE A 349 14.08 18.93 -6.19
CA PHE A 349 12.73 19.17 -5.70
C PHE A 349 12.49 20.64 -5.34
N GLN A 350 13.47 21.32 -4.74
CA GLN A 350 13.37 22.77 -4.48
C GLN A 350 13.28 23.58 -5.78
N ASN A 351 14.01 23.21 -6.83
CA ASN A 351 13.89 23.87 -8.13
C ASN A 351 12.53 23.63 -8.79
N MET A 352 11.87 22.48 -8.53
CA MET A 352 10.50 22.21 -9.00
C MET A 352 9.47 23.00 -8.20
N ALA A 353 9.71 23.19 -6.89
CA ALA A 353 8.89 23.97 -5.98
C ALA A 353 8.94 25.48 -6.28
N LEU A 354 10.15 26.05 -6.41
CA LEU A 354 10.38 27.48 -6.61
C LEU A 354 9.93 28.00 -7.99
N LYS A 355 9.58 27.10 -8.92
CA LYS A 355 8.99 27.49 -10.21
C LYS A 355 7.50 27.85 -10.11
N ASP A 356 6.84 27.56 -8.99
CA ASP A 356 5.45 27.92 -8.73
C ASP A 356 5.30 29.26 -7.96
N ASP A 357 6.38 29.85 -7.46
CA ASP A 357 6.36 31.22 -6.92
C ASP A 357 6.76 32.20 -8.04
N TYR A 358 5.76 32.93 -8.55
CA TYR A 358 5.83 34.02 -9.54
C TYR A 358 5.95 33.64 -11.02
N SER A 359 4.79 33.36 -11.63
CA SER A 359 4.46 33.90 -12.95
C SER A 359 2.98 34.27 -13.05
#